data_AF-A0A7K4FPQ5-F1
#
_entry.id   AF-A0A7K4FPQ5-F1
#
_cell.length_a   1.000
_cell.length_b   1.000
_cell.length_c   1.000
_cell.angle_alpha   90.00
_cell.angle_beta   90.00
_cell.angle_gamma   90.00
#
_symmetry.space_group_name_H-M   'P 1'
#
loop_
_entity.id
_entity.type
_entity.pdbx_description
1 polymer ?
#
loop_
_entity_poly.entity_id
_entity_poly.type
_entity_poly.pdbx_seq_one_letter_code
_entity_poly.pdbx_strand_id
1 'polypeptide(L)'
;MKSIKLSIRRVGGKIIPFEYNYFIGISIYKKLLNFQEDIIPLHIGSQVGIYTFSNIISPFIPRSELFADNGLNINKGYIIFRTLNEKLIDYLRLGILQDNKIRIKDTTYEVSRIEDIKPYNSDVEELKFKSLSPILVRD
;
A
#
# COMPACT_ATOMS: atom_id res chain seq x y z
N MET A 1 1.62 -16.19 5.90
CA MET A 1 1.77 -14.71 5.78
C MET A 1 2.46 -14.41 4.47
N LYS A 2 1.87 -13.54 3.64
CA LYS A 2 2.46 -13.16 2.35
C LYS A 2 2.57 -11.67 2.23
N SER A 3 3.59 -11.23 1.50
CA SER A 3 3.85 -9.82 1.21
C SER A 3 4.07 -9.64 -0.28
N ILE A 4 3.53 -8.55 -0.85
CA ILE A 4 3.74 -8.18 -2.25
C ILE A 4 4.23 -6.74 -2.34
N LYS A 5 5.00 -6.44 -3.39
CA LYS A 5 5.41 -5.09 -3.77
C LYS A 5 4.56 -4.62 -4.95
N LEU A 6 3.83 -3.54 -4.75
CA LEU A 6 3.06 -2.85 -5.78
C LEU A 6 3.90 -1.68 -6.30
N SER A 7 4.49 -1.82 -7.49
CA SER A 7 5.24 -0.73 -8.13
C SER A 7 4.25 0.24 -8.78
N ILE A 8 4.39 1.53 -8.46
CA ILE A 8 3.46 2.57 -8.90
C ILE A 8 4.18 3.69 -9.65
N ARG A 9 3.50 4.26 -10.64
CA ARG A 9 3.97 5.42 -11.42
C ARG A 9 2.84 6.42 -11.58
N ARG A 10 3.11 7.70 -11.33
CA ARG A 10 2.14 8.78 -11.52
C ARG A 10 1.81 8.92 -13.00
N VAL A 11 0.52 8.94 -13.32
CA VAL A 11 -0.02 9.12 -14.68
C VAL A 11 -0.92 10.35 -14.80
N GLY A 12 -1.34 10.94 -13.68
CA GLY A 12 -2.10 12.19 -13.64
C GLY A 12 -1.97 12.90 -12.29
N GLY A 13 -2.20 14.21 -12.28
CA GLY A 13 -1.99 15.07 -11.10
C GLY A 13 -0.52 15.45 -10.88
N LYS A 14 -0.25 16.28 -9.86
CA LYS A 14 1.08 16.85 -9.59
C LYS A 14 1.63 16.51 -8.22
N ILE A 15 0.83 16.63 -7.16
CA ILE A 15 1.27 16.42 -5.78
C ILE A 15 0.24 15.59 -5.02
N ILE A 16 0.70 14.87 -4.01
CA ILE A 16 -0.18 14.22 -3.03
C ILE A 16 -0.10 14.97 -1.69
N PRO A 17 -1.18 15.04 -0.91
CA PRO A 17 -1.11 15.62 0.43
C PRO A 17 -0.20 14.77 1.34
N PHE A 18 0.34 15.34 2.42
CA PHE A 18 1.13 14.58 3.40
C PHE A 18 0.33 13.42 4.01
N GLU A 19 -0.94 13.67 4.32
CA GLU A 19 -1.88 12.69 4.89
C GLU A 19 -2.55 11.83 3.81
N TYR A 20 -1.77 11.28 2.89
CA TYR A 20 -2.30 10.52 1.75
C TYR A 20 -2.79 9.10 2.11
N ASN A 21 -2.44 8.57 3.29
CA ASN A 21 -2.67 7.18 3.67
C ASN A 21 -4.14 6.76 3.63
N TYR A 22 -5.06 7.66 3.99
CA TYR A 22 -6.50 7.42 3.90
C TYR A 22 -6.95 7.13 2.46
N PHE A 23 -6.43 7.88 1.49
CA PHE A 23 -6.79 7.70 0.08
C PHE A 23 -6.19 6.42 -0.53
N ILE A 24 -4.98 6.04 -0.10
CA ILE A 24 -4.42 4.72 -0.46
C ILE A 24 -5.30 3.62 0.11
N GLY A 25 -5.68 3.71 1.39
CA GLY A 25 -6.57 2.76 2.04
C GLY A 25 -7.87 2.56 1.26
N ILE A 26 -8.56 3.64 0.90
CA ILE A 26 -9.77 3.58 0.06
C ILE A 26 -9.48 2.94 -1.30
N SER A 27 -8.39 3.33 -1.96
CA SER A 27 -8.05 2.79 -3.28
C SER A 27 -7.78 1.28 -3.24
N ILE A 28 -7.12 0.79 -2.19
CA ILE A 28 -6.88 -0.65 -1.99
C ILE A 28 -8.20 -1.35 -1.63
N TYR A 29 -8.99 -0.76 -0.72
CA TYR A 29 -10.28 -1.31 -0.30
C TYR A 29 -11.24 -1.52 -1.47
N LYS A 30 -11.32 -0.56 -2.40
CA LYS A 30 -12.13 -0.68 -3.63
C LYS A 30 -11.70 -1.84 -4.54
N LYS A 31 -10.43 -2.23 -4.51
CA LYS A 31 -9.92 -3.39 -5.26
C LYS A 31 -10.25 -4.72 -4.59
N LEU A 32 -10.73 -4.68 -3.34
CA LEU A 32 -11.05 -5.83 -2.52
C LEU A 32 -12.56 -5.97 -2.31
N LEU A 33 -13.41 -5.31 -3.11
CA LEU A 33 -14.87 -5.42 -2.97
C LEU A 33 -15.34 -6.87 -3.11
N ASN A 34 -14.92 -7.57 -4.17
CA ASN A 34 -15.28 -8.99 -4.35
C ASN A 34 -14.81 -9.86 -3.18
N PHE A 35 -13.62 -9.60 -2.63
CA PHE A 35 -13.15 -10.34 -1.44
C PHE A 35 -14.10 -10.14 -0.25
N GLN A 36 -14.64 -8.95 -0.09
CA GLN A 36 -15.52 -8.62 1.02
C GLN A 36 -16.91 -9.21 0.88
N GLU A 37 -17.41 -9.27 -0.35
CA GLU A 37 -18.69 -9.90 -0.67
C GLU A 37 -18.59 -11.43 -0.54
N ASP A 38 -17.50 -12.02 -1.00
CA ASP A 38 -17.36 -13.48 -1.12
C ASP A 38 -16.73 -14.16 0.10
N ILE A 39 -15.87 -13.47 0.86
CA ILE A 39 -15.03 -14.07 1.91
C ILE A 39 -15.35 -13.50 3.29
N ILE A 40 -14.89 -12.28 3.59
CA ILE A 40 -15.10 -11.60 4.87
C ILE A 40 -15.05 -10.08 4.70
N PRO A 41 -15.89 -9.31 5.40
CA PRO A 41 -15.79 -7.85 5.39
C PRO A 41 -14.45 -7.37 6.00
N LEU A 42 -13.87 -6.30 5.45
CA LEU A 42 -12.54 -5.79 5.84
C LEU A 42 -12.57 -4.53 6.73
N HIS A 43 -13.74 -3.95 6.96
CA HIS A 43 -13.91 -2.71 7.72
C HIS A 43 -15.10 -2.82 8.69
N ILE A 44 -15.04 -3.78 9.62
CA ILE A 44 -15.96 -3.85 10.77
C ILE A 44 -15.30 -3.29 12.04
N GLY A 45 -16.09 -2.65 12.92
CA GLY A 45 -15.57 -1.93 14.08
C GLY A 45 -14.76 -2.76 15.10
N SER A 46 -14.92 -4.09 15.08
CA SER A 46 -14.24 -5.04 15.98
C SER A 46 -13.11 -5.84 15.30
N GLN A 47 -12.72 -5.48 14.08
CA GLN A 47 -11.80 -6.31 13.29
C GLN A 47 -10.34 -6.20 13.75
N VAL A 48 -9.72 -7.34 14.00
CA VAL A 48 -8.25 -7.45 14.02
C VAL A 48 -7.73 -7.22 12.61
N GLY A 49 -6.81 -6.27 12.42
CA GLY A 49 -6.24 -5.95 11.12
C GLY A 49 -5.56 -7.17 10.48
N ILE A 50 -6.21 -7.79 9.49
CA ILE A 50 -5.68 -8.97 8.78
C ILE A 50 -4.70 -8.60 7.66
N TYR A 51 -4.56 -7.32 7.35
CA TYR A 51 -3.60 -6.79 6.39
C TYR A 51 -3.06 -5.43 6.84
N THR A 52 -1.93 -5.04 6.27
CA THR A 52 -1.35 -3.70 6.41
C THR A 52 -0.67 -3.30 5.10
N PHE A 53 -0.44 -2.00 4.92
CA PHE A 53 0.34 -1.48 3.81
C PHE A 53 1.32 -0.40 4.30
N SER A 54 2.43 -0.25 3.59
CA SER A 54 3.43 0.79 3.85
C SER A 54 2.98 2.15 3.34
N ASN A 55 3.65 3.21 3.80
CA ASN A 55 3.70 4.47 3.05
C ASN A 55 4.23 4.23 1.62
N ILE A 56 4.06 5.19 0.72
CA ILE A 56 4.73 5.13 -0.59
C ILE A 56 6.23 5.29 -0.37
N ILE A 57 7.00 4.27 -0.78
CA ILE A 57 8.44 4.29 -0.71
C ILE A 57 8.99 4.69 -2.08
N SER A 58 9.69 5.82 -2.12
CA SER A 58 10.32 6.33 -3.34
C SER A 58 11.83 6.51 -3.11
N PRO A 59 12.63 5.46 -3.34
CA PRO A 59 14.07 5.53 -3.11
C PRO A 59 14.82 6.31 -4.22
N PHE A 60 14.13 6.63 -5.32
CA PHE A 60 14.74 7.20 -6.53
C PHE A 60 14.58 8.72 -6.62
N ILE A 61 13.93 9.36 -5.65
CA ILE A 61 13.71 10.81 -5.65
C ILE A 61 14.61 11.41 -4.55
N PRO A 62 15.52 12.34 -4.89
CA PRO A 62 16.26 13.09 -3.90
C PRO A 62 15.31 13.76 -2.90
N ARG A 63 15.66 13.80 -1.60
CA ARG A 63 14.81 14.44 -0.59
C ARG A 63 14.43 15.87 -0.93
N SER A 64 15.31 16.62 -1.60
CA SER A 64 15.08 17.98 -2.07
C SER A 64 13.93 18.11 -3.08
N GLU A 65 13.64 17.04 -3.84
CA GLU A 65 12.58 17.02 -4.85
C GLU A 65 11.28 16.39 -4.34
N LEU A 66 11.35 15.71 -3.18
CA LEU A 66 10.22 14.99 -2.60
C LEU A 66 9.18 15.95 -2.01
N PHE A 67 9.63 17.06 -1.42
CA PHE A 67 8.76 18.03 -0.77
C PHE A 67 8.39 19.16 -1.73
N ALA A 68 7.10 19.45 -1.80
CA ALA A 68 6.56 20.64 -2.44
C ALA A 68 5.79 21.45 -1.38
N ASP A 69 5.49 22.72 -1.67
CA ASP A 69 4.93 23.67 -0.69
C ASP A 69 3.71 23.13 0.10
N ASN A 70 2.90 22.26 -0.50
CA ASN A 70 1.69 21.71 0.12
C ASN A 70 1.58 20.16 0.01
N GLY A 71 2.69 19.45 -0.12
CA GLY A 71 2.63 17.99 -0.19
C GLY A 71 3.90 17.30 -0.69
N LEU A 72 3.71 16.11 -1.23
CA LEU A 72 4.79 15.28 -1.75
C LEU A 72 4.72 15.17 -3.28
N ASN A 73 5.86 15.37 -3.93
CA ASN A 73 6.02 15.20 -5.37
C ASN A 73 6.62 13.81 -5.68
N ILE A 74 5.80 12.77 -5.54
CA ILE A 74 6.22 11.39 -5.81
C ILE A 74 5.83 11.01 -7.23
N ASN A 75 6.80 10.92 -8.16
CA ASN A 75 6.52 10.51 -9.55
C ASN A 75 6.45 8.98 -9.74
N LYS A 76 7.21 8.21 -8.96
CA LYS A 76 7.24 6.75 -8.96
C LYS A 76 7.63 6.25 -7.57
N GLY A 77 7.27 5.01 -7.27
CA GLY A 77 7.61 4.39 -5.99
C GLY A 77 7.02 3.00 -5.91
N TYR A 78 6.95 2.48 -4.69
CA TYR A 78 6.23 1.23 -4.44
C TYR A 78 5.52 1.26 -3.09
N ILE A 79 4.51 0.41 -2.97
CA ILE A 79 3.79 0.13 -1.74
C ILE A 79 4.02 -1.34 -1.40
N ILE A 80 4.37 -1.61 -0.15
CA ILE A 80 4.43 -2.98 0.38
C ILE A 80 3.07 -3.29 0.97
N PHE A 81 2.45 -4.36 0.50
CA PHE A 81 1.20 -4.87 1.02
C PHE A 81 1.44 -6.23 1.68
N ARG A 82 0.97 -6.41 2.93
CA ARG A 82 1.16 -7.64 3.69
C ARG A 82 -0.15 -8.10 4.30
N THR A 83 -0.38 -9.41 4.29
CA THR A 83 -1.63 -10.01 4.81
C THR A 83 -1.37 -11.32 5.56
N LEU A 84 -2.23 -11.60 6.53
CA LEU A 84 -2.39 -12.89 7.19
C LEU A 84 -3.22 -13.86 6.34
N ASN A 85 -4.15 -13.35 5.51
CA ASN A 85 -5.02 -14.12 4.63
C ASN A 85 -4.49 -14.08 3.19
N GLU A 86 -4.00 -15.21 2.68
CA GLU A 86 -3.37 -15.28 1.36
C GLU A 86 -4.34 -15.03 0.21
N LYS A 87 -5.62 -15.42 0.35
CA LYS A 87 -6.65 -15.15 -0.67
C LYS A 87 -6.78 -13.66 -0.93
N LEU A 88 -6.55 -12.83 0.08
CA LEU A 88 -6.64 -11.38 -0.06
C LEU A 88 -5.64 -10.83 -1.10
N ILE A 89 -4.44 -11.42 -1.22
CA ILE A 89 -3.50 -11.04 -2.29
C ILE A 89 -4.03 -11.39 -3.66
N ASP A 90 -4.65 -12.56 -3.82
CA ASP A 90 -5.18 -13.00 -5.11
C ASP A 90 -6.35 -12.09 -5.55
N TYR A 91 -7.24 -11.76 -4.63
CA TYR A 91 -8.31 -10.79 -4.90
C TYR A 91 -7.77 -9.38 -5.14
N LEU A 92 -6.74 -8.94 -4.42
CA LEU A 92 -6.08 -7.66 -4.69
C LEU A 92 -5.48 -7.63 -6.11
N ARG A 93 -4.85 -8.73 -6.55
CA ARG A 93 -4.33 -8.87 -7.92
C ARG A 93 -5.44 -8.78 -8.95
N LEU A 94 -6.57 -9.46 -8.72
CA LEU A 94 -7.75 -9.38 -9.60
C LEU A 94 -8.30 -7.95 -9.66
N GLY A 95 -8.45 -7.28 -8.51
CA GLY A 95 -8.92 -5.89 -8.47
C GLY A 95 -7.95 -4.91 -9.14
N ILE A 96 -6.63 -5.13 -9.05
CA ILE A 96 -5.62 -4.37 -9.80
C ILE A 96 -5.68 -4.68 -11.31
N LEU A 97 -5.96 -5.93 -11.70
CA LEU A 97 -6.11 -6.31 -13.10
C LEU A 97 -7.33 -5.62 -13.75
N GLN A 98 -8.42 -5.45 -12.99
CA GLN A 98 -9.64 -4.78 -13.45
C GLN A 98 -9.49 -3.24 -13.49
N ASP A 99 -8.93 -2.64 -12.44
CA ASP A 99 -8.55 -1.23 -12.40
C ASP A 99 -7.15 -1.11 -11.83
N ASN A 100 -6.15 -0.84 -12.67
CA ASN A 100 -4.77 -0.73 -12.23
C ASN A 100 -4.44 0.62 -11.56
N LYS A 101 -5.43 1.51 -11.37
CA LYS A 101 -5.21 2.86 -10.85
C LYS A 101 -5.32 2.92 -9.32
N ILE A 102 -4.41 3.65 -8.69
CA ILE A 102 -4.49 4.07 -7.29
C ILE A 102 -4.68 5.58 -7.28
N ARG A 103 -5.80 6.05 -6.73
CA ARG A 103 -6.17 7.47 -6.72
C ARG A 103 -5.90 8.05 -5.34
N ILE A 104 -5.12 9.14 -5.30
CA ILE A 104 -4.76 9.89 -4.10
C ILE A 104 -5.20 11.32 -4.32
N LYS A 105 -6.41 11.65 -3.84
CA LYS A 105 -7.08 12.92 -4.13
C LYS A 105 -7.11 13.17 -5.64
N ASP A 106 -6.45 14.24 -6.11
CA ASP A 106 -6.41 14.66 -7.53
C ASP A 106 -5.28 13.99 -8.33
N THR A 107 -4.45 13.16 -7.67
CA THR A 107 -3.31 12.48 -8.29
C THR A 107 -3.63 11.01 -8.53
N THR A 108 -3.32 10.53 -9.73
CA THR A 108 -3.54 9.13 -10.13
C THR A 108 -2.22 8.44 -10.39
N TYR A 109 -2.04 7.29 -9.77
CA TYR A 109 -0.95 6.36 -10.01
C TYR A 109 -1.46 5.13 -10.75
N GLU A 110 -0.64 4.56 -11.60
CA GLU A 110 -0.83 3.26 -12.23
C GLU A 110 0.06 2.23 -11.54
N VAL A 111 -0.48 1.07 -11.20
CA VAL A 111 0.29 -0.09 -10.74
C VAL A 111 0.90 -0.76 -11.98
N SER A 112 2.21 -0.61 -12.15
CA SER A 112 2.93 -1.14 -13.31
C SER A 112 3.45 -2.56 -13.12
N ARG A 113 3.65 -2.99 -11.87
CA ARG A 113 4.19 -4.30 -11.54
C ARG A 113 3.77 -4.75 -10.15
N ILE A 114 3.46 -6.04 -10.01
CA ILE A 114 3.25 -6.72 -8.73
C ILE A 114 4.33 -7.79 -8.59
N GLU A 115 5.05 -7.80 -7.47
CA GLU A 115 6.11 -8.77 -7.20
C GLU A 115 5.88 -9.42 -5.83
N ASP A 116 6.03 -10.74 -5.75
CA ASP A 116 6.04 -11.45 -4.47
C ASP A 116 7.34 -11.17 -3.71
N ILE A 117 7.20 -10.89 -2.41
CA ILE A 117 8.34 -10.68 -1.52
C ILE A 117 8.57 -11.98 -0.77
N LYS A 118 9.78 -12.52 -0.90
CA LYS A 118 10.17 -13.72 -0.16
C LYS A 118 10.15 -13.42 1.34
N PRO A 119 9.60 -14.30 2.17
CA PRO A 119 9.68 -14.16 3.61
C PRO A 119 11.15 -14.10 4.03
N TYR A 120 11.44 -13.25 5.01
CA TYR A 120 12.75 -13.25 5.64
C TYR A 120 12.90 -14.57 6.39
N ASN A 121 13.96 -15.32 6.06
CA ASN A 121 14.28 -16.59 6.69
C ASN A 121 15.72 -16.51 7.19
N SER A 122 15.90 -16.44 8.50
CA SER A 122 17.22 -16.38 9.13
C SER A 122 17.14 -16.92 10.55
N ASP A 123 18.18 -17.61 10.97
CA ASP A 123 18.29 -18.17 12.32
C ASP A 123 18.91 -17.18 13.33
N VAL A 124 18.74 -15.86 13.13
CA VAL A 124 19.23 -14.86 14.10
C VAL A 124 18.29 -14.76 15.30
N GLU A 125 18.88 -14.75 16.48
CA GLU A 125 18.17 -14.67 17.78
C GLU A 125 17.46 -13.32 17.99
N GLU A 126 17.98 -12.24 17.39
CA GLU A 126 17.43 -10.89 17.53
C GLU A 126 17.12 -10.25 16.17
N LEU A 127 15.90 -9.72 16.04
CA LEU A 127 15.43 -9.04 14.84
C LEU A 127 15.30 -7.53 15.09
N LYS A 128 15.92 -6.74 14.22
CA LYS A 128 15.77 -5.28 14.21
C LYS A 128 14.72 -4.89 13.17
N PHE A 129 13.65 -4.24 13.63
CA PHE A 129 12.56 -3.80 12.77
C PHE A 129 12.64 -2.29 12.49
N LYS A 130 12.28 -1.91 11.27
CA LYS A 130 12.07 -0.51 10.87
C LYS A 130 10.65 -0.37 10.32
N SER A 131 9.95 0.66 10.79
CA SER A 131 8.60 0.97 10.31
C SER A 131 8.60 1.39 8.83
N LEU A 132 7.74 0.75 8.04
CA LEU A 132 7.45 1.15 6.65
C LEU A 132 6.19 2.03 6.55
N SER A 133 5.36 2.00 7.59
CA SER A 133 4.27 2.95 7.87
C SER A 133 4.28 3.23 9.38
N PRO A 134 3.79 4.40 9.83
CA PRO A 134 3.75 4.74 11.25
C PRO A 134 2.97 3.70 12.07
N ILE A 135 3.50 3.33 13.24
CA ILE A 135 2.82 2.45 14.19
C ILE A 135 1.94 3.32 15.08
N LEU A 136 0.64 3.04 15.11
CA LEU A 136 -0.33 3.74 15.95
C LEU A 136 -0.63 2.89 17.18
N VAL A 137 -0.39 3.45 18.36
CA VAL A 137 -0.81 2.90 19.66
C VAL A 137 -1.73 3.93 20.30
N ARG A 138 -2.93 3.52 20.71
CA ARG A 138 -3.92 4.34 21.40
C ARG A 138 -4.38 3.59 22.65
N ASP A 139 -4.56 4.34 23.73
CA ASP A 139 -5.10 3.90 25.02
C ASP A 139 -6.62 4.15 25.13
#